data_AF-A0A6L6DZ39-F1
#
_entry.id   AF-A0A6L6DZ39-F1
#
_cell.length_a   1.000
_cell.length_b   1.000
_cell.length_c   1.000
_cell.angle_alpha   90.00
_cell.angle_beta   90.00
_cell.angle_gamma   90.00
#
_symmetry.space_group_name_H-M   'P 1'
#
loop_
_entity.id
_entity.type
_entity.pdbx_description
1 polymer ?
#
loop_
_entity_poly.entity_id
_entity_poly.type
_entity_poly.pdbx_seq_one_letter_code
_entity_poly.pdbx_strand_id
1 'polypeptide(L)' 'DLDLKRPIYKKTAAYGHFGRSEPEFTWEALSRLSDFKAAVKL' A
#
# COMPACT_ATOMS: atom_id res chain seq x y z
N ASP A 1 -4.08 9.09 -4.13
CA ASP A 1 -3.72 7.68 -4.35
C ASP A 1 -3.10 7.11 -3.07
N LEU A 2 -1.79 7.19 -2.87
CA LEU A 2 -1.14 6.65 -1.67
C LEU A 2 -1.14 7.59 -0.44
N ASP A 3 -1.56 8.84 -0.58
CA ASP A 3 -1.62 9.81 0.51
C ASP A 3 -0.30 9.96 1.29
N LEU A 4 0.78 10.30 0.58
CA LEU A 4 2.16 10.26 1.10
C LEU A 4 2.62 11.54 1.80
N LYS A 5 1.89 12.67 1.68
CA LYS A 5 2.27 13.97 2.26
C LYS A 5 1.95 14.02 3.76
N ARG A 6 2.42 13.02 4.49
CA ARG A 6 2.20 12.77 5.93
C ARG A 6 3.49 12.22 6.56
N PRO A 7 3.70 12.40 7.87
CA PRO A 7 4.90 11.92 8.55
C PRO A 7 4.84 10.42 8.90
N ILE A 8 4.77 9.55 7.88
CA ILE A 8 4.55 8.09 8.05
C ILE A 8 5.82 7.22 7.94
N TYR A 9 6.96 7.82 7.61
CA TYR A 9 8.16 7.08 7.18
C TYR A 9 9.00 6.46 8.31
N LYS A 10 8.80 6.87 9.56
CA LYS A 10 9.65 6.39 10.68
C LYS A 10 9.63 4.86 10.82
N LYS A 11 8.47 4.23 10.59
CA LYS A 11 8.29 2.78 10.72
C LYS A 11 9.00 1.99 9.63
N THR A 12 9.29 2.58 8.46
CA THR A 12 9.97 1.87 7.37
C THR A 12 11.49 1.81 7.56
N ALA A 13 12.06 2.61 8.48
CA ALA A 13 13.50 2.68 8.73
C ALA A 13 14.11 1.41 9.33
N ALA A 14 13.28 0.48 9.82
CA ALA A 14 13.70 -0.83 10.32
C ALA A 14 12.70 -1.90 9.87
N TYR A 15 13.18 -3.14 9.74
CA TYR A 15 12.38 -4.31 9.35
C TYR A 15 11.76 -4.23 7.94
N GLY A 16 12.30 -3.37 7.08
CA GLY A 16 11.92 -3.25 5.69
C GLY A 16 10.71 -2.36 5.43
N HIS A 17 10.58 -1.95 4.16
CA HIS A 17 9.55 -1.05 3.64
C HIS A 17 8.28 -1.79 3.15
N PHE A 18 8.40 -3.09 2.87
CA PHE A 18 7.38 -3.87 2.17
C PHE A 18 6.94 -5.11 2.93
N GLY A 19 5.77 -5.65 2.58
CA GLY A 19 5.24 -6.92 3.10
C GLY A 19 4.76 -6.82 4.55
N ARG A 20 4.45 -5.60 5.00
CA ARG A 20 4.03 -5.30 6.38
C ARG A 20 2.67 -4.63 6.38
N SER A 21 1.72 -5.20 7.11
CA SER A 21 0.32 -4.73 7.18
C SER A 21 0.11 -3.53 8.13
N GLU A 22 0.97 -2.52 8.07
CA GLU A 22 0.81 -1.29 8.86
C GLU A 22 -0.28 -0.39 8.22
N PRO A 23 -1.20 0.21 9.01
CA PRO A 23 -2.24 1.10 8.48
C PRO A 23 -1.69 2.30 7.69
N GLU A 24 -0.47 2.75 8.00
CA GLU A 24 0.15 3.88 7.32
C GLU A 24 0.75 3.51 5.95
N PHE A 25 0.99 2.23 5.68
CA PHE A 25 1.65 1.74 4.45
C PHE A 25 0.61 1.49 3.36
N THR A 26 0.05 2.57 2.83
CA THR A 26 -1.01 2.53 1.81
C THR A 26 -0.61 1.83 0.51
N TRP A 27 0.68 1.67 0.23
CA TRP A 27 1.19 0.91 -0.93
C TRP A 27 1.03 -0.61 -0.80
N GLU A 28 0.82 -1.12 0.41
CA GLU A 28 0.54 -2.54 0.64
C GLU A 28 -0.95 -2.89 0.41
N ALA A 29 -1.81 -1.88 0.27
CA ALA A 29 -3.24 -2.09 0.07
C ALA A 29 -3.55 -2.55 -1.35
N LEU A 30 -4.31 -3.65 -1.48
CA LEU A 30 -4.82 -4.16 -2.76
C LEU A 30 -6.09 -3.42 -3.22
N SER A 31 -6.15 -2.10 -3.03
CA SER A 31 -7.34 -1.28 -3.29
C SER A 31 -7.82 -1.29 -4.75
N ARG A 32 -6.93 -1.64 -5.69
CA ARG A 32 -7.22 -1.73 -7.13
C ARG A 32 -7.45 -3.15 -7.65
N LEU A 33 -7.45 -4.16 -6.77
CA LEU A 33 -7.56 -5.54 -7.21
C LEU A 33 -8.90 -5.83 -7.91
N SER A 34 -10.00 -5.26 -7.42
CA SER A 34 -11.31 -5.36 -8.06
C SER A 34 -11.29 -4.81 -9.49
N ASP A 35 -10.77 -3.59 -9.63
CA ASP A 35 -10.76 -2.86 -10.89
C ASP A 35 -9.85 -3.56 -11.90
N PHE A 36 -8.71 -4.07 -11.43
CA PHE A 36 -7.80 -4.88 -12.23
C PHE A 36 -8.51 -6.14 -12.76
N LYS A 37 -9.15 -6.93 -11.88
CA LYS A 37 -9.88 -8.14 -12.27
C LYS A 37 -10.96 -7.85 -13.31
N ALA A 38 -11.74 -6.80 -13.10
CA ALA A 38 -12.75 -6.36 -14.05
C ALA A 38 -12.15 -5.98 -15.42
N ALA A 39 -11.03 -5.26 -15.42
CA ALA A 39 -10.36 -4.83 -16.65
C ALA A 39 -9.80 -6.01 -17.47
N VAL A 40 -9.29 -7.05 -16.80
CA VAL A 40 -8.73 -8.24 -17.47
C VAL A 40 -9.73 -9.39 -17.63
N LYS A 41 -11.00 -9.19 -17.23
CA LYS A 41 -12.08 -10.19 -17.28
C LYS A 41 -11.77 -11.47 -16.49
N LEU A 42 -11.19 -11.31 -15.30
CA LEU A 42 -10.94 -12.36 -14.29
C LEU A 42 -12.02 -12.39 -13.20
#